data_AF-A0A955AFV4-F1
#
_entry.id   AF-A0A955AFV4-F1
#
_cell.length_a   1.000
_cell.length_b   1.000
_cell.length_c   1.000
_cell.angle_alpha   90.00
_cell.angle_beta   90.00
_cell.angle_gamma   90.00
#
_symmetry.space_group_name_H-M   'P 1'
#
loop_
_entity.id
_entity.type
_entity.pdbx_description
1 polymer ?
#
loop_
_entity_poly.entity_id
_entity_poly.type
_entity_poly.pdbx_seq_one_letter_code
_entity_poly.pdbx_strand_id
1 'polypeptide(L)'
;MKNTRSILLVKLRGLSLGGILMGILMACSAAYVRAELPHIVWIMADDLGWSDLSCQGNGKLRTPIIDALASQGMLFRTPIRRTAHVL
;
A
#
# COMPACT_ATOMS: atom_id res chain seq x y z
N MET A 1 -46.25 24.37 -37.57
CA MET A 1 -45.23 23.56 -38.29
C MET A 1 -43.86 23.88 -37.69
N LYS A 2 -43.37 23.09 -36.72
CA LYS A 2 -42.11 23.39 -36.02
C LYS A 2 -40.93 23.03 -36.93
N ASN A 3 -40.20 24.06 -37.35
CA ASN A 3 -39.17 24.03 -38.37
C ASN A 3 -38.11 22.94 -38.10
N THR A 4 -37.92 22.02 -39.05
CA THR A 4 -37.01 20.86 -38.95
C THR A 4 -35.55 21.26 -38.67
N ARG A 5 -35.14 22.47 -39.09
CA ARG A 5 -33.77 22.99 -38.89
C ARG A 5 -33.44 23.32 -37.42
N SER A 6 -34.41 23.75 -36.61
CA SER A 6 -34.16 24.07 -35.19
C SER A 6 -34.07 22.83 -34.31
N ILE A 7 -34.78 21.75 -34.67
CA ILE A 7 -34.70 20.45 -33.98
C ILE A 7 -33.34 19.78 -34.21
N LEU A 8 -32.78 19.92 -35.41
CA LEU A 8 -31.47 19.34 -35.78
C LEU A 8 -30.30 20.00 -35.02
N LEU A 9 -30.34 21.32 -34.85
CA LEU A 9 -29.32 22.08 -34.10
C LEU A 9 -29.32 21.77 -32.59
N VAL A 10 -30.50 21.51 -32.01
CA VAL A 10 -30.63 21.08 -30.60
C VAL A 10 -30.10 19.65 -30.41
N LYS A 11 -30.34 18.75 -31.37
CA LYS A 11 -29.74 17.40 -31.37
C LYS A 11 -28.22 17.42 -31.51
N LEU A 12 -27.65 18.30 -32.35
CA LEU A 12 -26.20 18.45 -32.52
C LEU A 12 -25.49 18.97 -31.26
N ARG A 13 -26.12 19.87 -30.49
CA ARG A 13 -25.56 20.40 -29.22
C ARG A 13 -25.73 19.46 -28.02
N GLY A 14 -26.76 18.59 -28.02
CA GLY A 14 -26.92 17.55 -26.99
C GLY A 14 -25.94 16.38 -27.15
N LEU A 15 -25.52 16.10 -28.39
CA LEU A 15 -24.59 15.01 -28.72
C LEU A 15 -23.17 15.25 -28.19
N SER A 16 -22.73 16.51 -28.09
CA SER A 16 -21.39 16.85 -27.58
C SER A 16 -21.26 16.71 -26.06
N LEU A 17 -22.29 17.07 -25.28
CA LEU A 17 -22.28 16.88 -23.81
C LEU A 17 -22.29 15.39 -23.43
N GLY A 18 -23.08 14.58 -24.15
CA GLY A 18 -23.13 13.14 -23.92
C GLY A 18 -21.80 12.44 -24.22
N GLY A 19 -21.11 12.87 -25.29
CA GLY A 19 -19.78 12.35 -25.64
C GLY A 19 -18.70 12.69 -24.60
N ILE A 20 -18.73 13.91 -24.04
CA ILE A 20 -17.79 14.34 -23.00
C ILE A 20 -18.04 13.57 -21.69
N LEU A 21 -19.30 13.43 -21.27
CA LEU A 21 -19.65 12.68 -20.07
C LEU A 21 -19.27 11.19 -20.20
N MET A 22 -19.53 10.60 -21.37
CA MET A 22 -19.13 9.22 -21.66
C MET A 22 -17.60 9.07 -21.65
N GLY A 23 -16.86 10.02 -22.24
CA GLY A 23 -15.40 10.02 -22.23
C GLY A 23 -14.81 10.12 -20.82
N ILE A 24 -15.40 10.96 -19.95
CA ILE A 24 -14.99 11.09 -18.55
C ILE A 24 -15.27 9.81 -17.77
N LEU A 25 -16.44 9.18 -17.95
CA LEU A 25 -16.76 7.90 -17.32
C LEU A 25 -15.80 6.78 -17.77
N MET A 26 -15.43 6.76 -19.06
CA MET A 26 -14.53 5.75 -19.62
C MET A 26 -13.09 5.92 -19.11
N ALA A 27 -12.62 7.16 -18.98
CA ALA A 27 -11.30 7.47 -18.42
C ALA A 27 -11.21 7.13 -16.92
N CYS A 28 -12.29 7.33 -16.17
CA CYS A 28 -12.33 7.03 -14.73
C CYS A 28 -12.25 5.51 -14.45
N SER A 29 -12.88 4.69 -15.30
CA SER A 29 -12.81 3.23 -15.21
C SER A 29 -11.40 2.68 -15.48
N ALA A 30 -10.68 3.26 -16.45
CA ALA A 30 -9.33 2.84 -16.80
C ALA A 30 -8.28 3.11 -15.70
N ALA A 31 -8.56 4.03 -14.77
CA ALA A 31 -7.68 4.37 -13.66
C ALA A 31 -7.84 3.42 -12.45
N TYR A 32 -8.77 2.47 -12.49
CA TYR A 32 -8.96 1.52 -11.39
C TYR A 32 -7.92 0.39 -11.44
N VAL A 33 -6.75 0.66 -10.86
CA VAL A 33 -5.78 -0.40 -10.54
C VAL A 33 -6.22 -1.05 -9.24
N ARG A 34 -6.51 -2.36 -9.29
CA ARG A 34 -6.72 -3.16 -8.08
C ARG A 34 -5.37 -3.30 -7.37
N ALA A 35 -5.24 -2.70 -6.20
CA ALA A 35 -4.08 -2.93 -5.35
C ALA A 35 -4.07 -4.39 -4.90
N GLU A 36 -2.99 -5.11 -5.20
CA GLU A 36 -2.77 -6.44 -4.65
C GLU A 36 -2.43 -6.32 -3.15
N LEU A 37 -3.02 -7.20 -2.35
CA LEU A 37 -2.74 -7.24 -0.92
C LEU A 37 -1.34 -7.82 -0.70
N PRO A 38 -0.52 -7.24 0.20
CA PRO A 38 0.79 -7.80 0.50
C PRO A 38 0.65 -9.15 1.21
N HIS A 39 1.56 -10.08 0.94
CA HIS A 39 1.70 -11.29 1.73
C HIS A 39 2.43 -10.96 3.04
N ILE A 40 1.82 -11.32 4.16
CA ILE A 40 2.38 -11.07 5.50
C ILE A 40 2.93 -12.39 6.05
N VAL A 41 4.23 -12.43 6.33
CA VAL A 41 4.89 -13.55 7.01
C VAL A 41 5.31 -13.09 8.40
N TRP A 42 4.83 -13.78 9.44
CA TRP A 42 5.18 -13.49 10.83
C TRP A 42 6.08 -14.58 11.39
N ILE A 43 7.29 -14.18 11.78
CA ILE A 43 8.29 -15.06 12.40
C ILE A 43 8.44 -14.62 13.87
N MET A 44 8.30 -15.57 14.78
CA MET A 44 8.47 -15.36 16.22
C MET A 44 9.51 -16.34 16.74
N ALA A 45 10.44 -15.85 17.56
CA ALA A 45 11.42 -16.64 18.26
C ALA A 45 11.11 -16.57 19.76
N ASP A 46 11.13 -17.73 20.42
CA ASP A 46 11.00 -17.83 21.87
C ASP A 46 12.34 -17.56 22.54
N ASP A 47 12.32 -17.00 23.75
CA ASP A 47 13.50 -16.68 24.58
C ASP A 47 14.64 -15.89 23.90
N LEU A 48 14.40 -15.26 22.75
CA LEU A 48 15.39 -14.44 22.07
C LEU A 48 15.60 -13.12 22.83
N GLY A 49 16.76 -12.99 23.47
CA GLY A 49 17.16 -11.81 24.20
C GLY A 49 17.45 -10.61 23.29
N TRP A 50 17.32 -9.42 23.86
CA TRP A 50 17.56 -8.16 23.13
C TRP A 50 18.97 -8.06 22.53
N SER A 51 19.97 -8.59 23.23
CA SER A 51 21.38 -8.52 22.87
C SER A 51 21.88 -9.73 22.09
N ASP A 52 21.01 -10.63 21.63
CA ASP A 52 21.43 -11.90 21.04
C ASP A 52 21.76 -11.79 19.54
N LEU A 53 21.20 -10.80 18.86
CA LEU A 53 21.41 -10.59 17.42
C LEU A 53 22.64 -9.73 17.13
N SER A 54 23.36 -10.02 16.03
CA SER A 54 24.51 -9.20 15.62
C SER A 54 24.10 -7.78 15.23
N CYS A 55 22.96 -7.60 14.57
CA CYS A 55 22.41 -6.28 14.26
C CYS A 55 22.04 -5.42 15.50
N GLN A 56 21.94 -6.04 16.68
CA GLN A 56 21.73 -5.38 17.97
C GLN A 56 23.03 -5.15 18.77
N GLY A 57 24.20 -5.48 18.20
CA GLY A 57 25.51 -5.25 18.80
C GLY A 57 26.17 -6.50 19.38
N ASN A 58 25.63 -7.71 19.16
CA ASN A 58 26.30 -8.93 19.55
C ASN A 58 27.54 -9.18 18.66
N GLY A 59 28.74 -9.05 19.21
CA GLY A 59 29.99 -9.30 18.48
C GLY A 59 30.40 -10.77 18.36
N LYS A 60 29.69 -11.69 19.01
CA LYS A 60 30.04 -13.12 19.08
C LYS A 60 29.15 -13.98 18.18
N LEU A 61 27.85 -13.70 18.18
CA LEU A 61 26.87 -14.40 17.36
C LEU A 61 26.82 -13.77 15.97
N ARG A 62 26.73 -14.61 14.93
CA ARG A 62 26.55 -14.16 13.54
C ARG A 62 25.14 -14.53 13.08
N THR A 63 24.32 -13.54 12.78
CA THR A 63 22.94 -13.74 12.28
C THR A 63 22.76 -13.11 10.89
N PRO A 64 23.49 -13.56 9.85
CA PRO A 64 23.58 -12.85 8.57
C PRO A 64 22.24 -12.66 7.86
N ILE A 65 21.30 -13.61 7.98
CA ILE A 65 19.97 -13.51 7.38
C ILE A 65 19.13 -12.44 8.09
N ILE A 66 19.15 -12.43 9.43
CA ILE A 66 18.44 -11.43 10.24
C ILE A 66 19.06 -10.05 10.05
N ASP A 67 20.39 -9.97 9.94
CA ASP A 67 21.11 -8.73 9.68
C ASP A 67 20.74 -8.15 8.31
N ALA A 68 20.63 -9.00 7.27
CA ALA A 68 20.17 -8.59 5.95
C ALA A 68 18.72 -8.06 6.02
N LEU A 69 17.81 -8.76 6.70
CA LEU A 69 16.43 -8.30 6.92
C LEU A 69 16.38 -6.96 7.64
N ALA A 70 17.19 -6.77 8.68
CA ALA A 70 17.28 -5.51 9.41
C ALA A 70 17.84 -4.36 8.54
N SER A 71 18.75 -4.65 7.61
CA SER A 71 19.33 -3.66 6.70
C SER A 71 18.40 -3.25 5.55
N GLN A 72 17.52 -4.16 5.11
CA GLN A 72 16.58 -3.92 4.02
C GLN A 72 15.23 -3.38 4.52
N GLY A 73 14.97 -3.50 5.82
CA GLY A 73 13.72 -3.09 6.47
C GLY A 73 13.94 -2.09 7.59
N MET A 74 13.16 -2.26 8.65
CA MET A 74 13.19 -1.40 9.83
C MET A 74 13.53 -2.24 11.07
N LEU A 75 14.54 -1.79 11.83
CA LEU A 75 14.95 -2.39 13.09
C LEU A 75 14.46 -1.51 14.26
N PHE A 76 13.63 -2.09 15.13
CA PHE A 76 13.24 -1.43 16.38
C PHE A 76 14.37 -1.58 17.40
N ARG A 77 14.76 -0.47 18.04
CA ARG A 77 15.88 -0.42 19.02
C ARG A 77 15.47 -0.19 20.46
N THR A 78 14.19 0.04 20.72
CA THR A 78 13.69 0.24 22.08
C THR A 78 13.06 -1.05 22.56
N PRO A 79 13.64 -1.75 23.54
CA PRO A 79 13.00 -2.92 24.12
C PRO A 79 11.75 -2.49 24.86
N ILE A 80 10.64 -3.19 24.59
CA ILE A 80 9.44 -3.04 25.40
C ILE A 80 9.69 -3.81 26.70
N ARG A 81 10.04 -3.09 27.76
CA ARG A 81 10.03 -3.64 29.11
C ARG A 81 8.58 -3.65 29.60
N ARG A 82 7.96 -4.82 29.65
CA ARG A 82 6.94 -5.02 30.67
C ARG A 82 7.67 -5.13 32.01
N THR A 83 7.38 -4.21 32.93
CA THR A 83 7.68 -4.39 34.36
C THR A 83 6.89 -5.59 34.85
N ALA A 84 7.45 -6.78 34.68
CA ALA A 84 7.17 -7.89 35.57
C ALA A 84 8.33 -7.90 36.55
N HIS A 85 8.10 -7.35 37.74
CA HIS A 85 8.77 -7.85 38.93
C HIS A 85 8.47 -9.35 38.98
N VAL A 86 9.44 -10.15 38.59
CA VAL A 86 9.54 -11.53 39.06
C VAL A 86 10.60 -11.46 40.16
N LEU A 87 10.20 -11.90 41.35
CA LEU A 87 10.98 -11.91 42.60
C LEU A 87 12.37 -12.52 42.41
#